data_AF-A0A955SBP2-F1
#
_entry.id   AF-A0A955SBP2-F1
#
_cell.length_a   1.000
_cell.length_b   1.000
_cell.length_c   1.000
_cell.angle_alpha   90.00
_cell.angle_beta   90.00
_cell.angle_gamma   90.00
#
_symmetry.space_group_name_H-M   'P 1'
#
loop_
_entity.id
_entity.type
_entity.pdbx_description
1 polymer ?
#
loop_
_entity_poly.entity_id
_entity_poly.type
_entity_poly.pdbx_seq_one_letter_code
_entity_poly.pdbx_strand_id
1 'polypeptide(L)' 'MNQKPTNEIAAGFTLIEMAIVTALLLVLIVIAFPQFHEKRTLSSVVQVKSDIYSLVVAQESYFQDFMIYPAEMRPES' A
#
# COMPACT_ATOMS: atom_id res chain seq x y z
N MET A 1 -8.88 -55.29 -16.06
CA MET A 1 -8.60 -53.86 -16.32
C MET A 1 -7.22 -53.56 -15.76
N ASN A 2 -6.17 -53.78 -16.55
CA ASN A 2 -4.79 -53.72 -16.08
C ASN A 2 -4.27 -52.28 -16.17
N GLN A 3 -4.19 -51.61 -15.02
CA GLN A 3 -3.50 -50.34 -14.94
C GLN A 3 -1.99 -50.60 -15.00
N LYS A 4 -1.38 -50.06 -16.05
CA LYS A 4 0.06 -50.06 -16.25
C LYS A 4 0.65 -49.05 -15.25
N PRO A 5 1.61 -49.43 -14.40
CA PRO A 5 2.27 -48.45 -13.55
C PRO A 5 3.06 -47.49 -14.45
N THR A 6 2.61 -46.24 -14.52
CA THR A 6 3.38 -45.17 -15.16
C THR A 6 4.44 -44.76 -14.14
N ASN A 7 5.70 -45.07 -14.44
CA ASN A 7 6.83 -44.61 -13.65
C ASN A 7 6.98 -43.11 -13.87
N GLU A 8 6.25 -42.31 -13.11
CA GLU A 8 6.42 -40.86 -13.13
C GLU A 8 7.76 -40.53 -12.49
N ILE A 9 8.68 -40.02 -13.30
CA ILE A 9 9.99 -39.55 -12.84
C ILE A 9 9.73 -38.27 -12.04
N ALA A 10 9.74 -38.37 -10.72
CA ALA A 10 9.72 -37.19 -9.85
C ALA A 10 11.04 -36.43 -10.01
N ALA A 11 11.02 -35.37 -10.82
CA ALA A 11 12.14 -34.44 -10.94
C ALA A 11 12.14 -33.50 -9.71
N GLY A 12 13.19 -33.59 -8.90
CA GLY A 12 13.43 -32.70 -7.75
C GLY A 12 14.29 -31.49 -8.15
N PHE A 13 14.14 -30.39 -7.42
CA PHE A 13 14.92 -29.17 -7.61
C PHE A 13 16.32 -29.29 -6.98
N THR A 14 17.31 -28.61 -7.53
CA THR A 14 18.67 -28.64 -7.00
C THR A 14 18.88 -27.60 -5.90
N LEU A 15 19.77 -27.88 -4.93
CA LEU A 15 20.13 -26.91 -3.88
C LEU A 15 20.77 -25.64 -4.46
N ILE A 16 21.52 -25.80 -5.54
CA ILE A 16 22.18 -24.68 -6.21
C ILE A 16 21.17 -23.75 -6.89
N GLU A 17 20.08 -24.28 -7.44
CA GLU A 17 19.03 -23.43 -8.00
C GLU A 17 18.37 -22.57 -6.91
N MET A 18 18.02 -23.13 -5.75
CA MET A 18 17.45 -22.31 -4.66
C MET A 18 18.44 -21.29 -4.11
N ALA A 19 19.73 -21.62 -4.05
CA ALA A 19 20.78 -20.72 -3.58
C ALA A 19 20.97 -19.51 -4.50
N ILE A 20 21.05 -19.71 -5.83
CA ILE A 20 21.22 -18.62 -6.79
C ILE A 20 19.96 -17.76 -6.84
N VAL A 21 18.78 -18.37 -6.85
CA VAL A 21 17.51 -17.63 -6.88
C VAL A 21 17.37 -16.73 -5.65
N THR A 22 17.64 -17.24 -4.46
CA THR A 22 17.58 -16.42 -3.23
C THR A 22 18.65 -15.35 -3.19
N ALA A 23 19.88 -15.62 -3.65
CA ALA A 23 20.93 -14.61 -3.75
C ALA A 23 20.51 -13.43 -4.64
N LEU A 24 19.90 -13.70 -5.79
CA LEU A 24 19.41 -12.64 -6.69
C LEU A 24 18.23 -11.87 -6.07
N LEU A 25 17.29 -12.56 -5.42
CA LEU A 25 16.17 -11.91 -4.73
C LEU A 25 16.64 -10.98 -3.61
N LEU A 26 17.67 -11.37 -2.84
CA LEU A 26 18.23 -10.52 -1.78
C LEU A 26 18.81 -9.22 -2.34
N VAL A 27 19.53 -9.28 -3.46
CA VAL A 27 20.05 -8.07 -4.14
C VAL A 27 18.91 -7.13 -4.54
N LEU A 28 17.82 -7.67 -5.11
CA LEU A 28 16.65 -6.88 -5.48
C LEU A 28 15.97 -6.24 -4.27
N ILE A 29 15.80 -6.97 -3.16
CA ILE A 29 15.20 -6.46 -1.93
C ILE A 29 16.04 -5.33 -1.36
N VAL A 30 17.36 -5.48 -1.28
CA VAL A 30 18.25 -4.45 -0.74
C VAL A 30 18.11 -3.12 -1.50
N ILE A 31 17.90 -3.15 -2.81
CA ILE A 31 17.70 -1.93 -3.62
C ILE A 31 16.26 -1.39 -3.48
N ALA A 32 15.25 -2.27 -3.45
CA ALA A 32 13.85 -1.88 -3.45
C ALA A 32 13.29 -1.47 -2.08
N PHE A 33 13.82 -2.04 -1.00
CA PHE A 33 13.37 -1.79 0.36
C PHE A 33 13.66 -0.37 0.90
N PRO A 34 14.82 0.28 0.68
CA PRO A 34 15.09 1.60 1.25
C PRO A 34 14.08 2.67 0.80
N GLN A 35 13.74 2.67 -0.49
CA GLN A 35 12.75 3.60 -1.05
C GLN A 35 11.31 3.35 -0.57
N PHE A 36 11.00 2.14 -0.08
CA PHE A 36 9.66 1.80 0.41
C PHE A 36 9.39 2.41 1.80
N HIS A 37 10.41 2.51 2.65
CA HIS A 37 10.27 3.06 4.00
C HIS A 37 10.01 4.57 4.01
N GLU A 38 10.71 5.33 3.16
CA GLU A 38 10.60 6.79 3.11
C GLU A 38 9.24 7.25 2.55
N LYS A 39 8.73 6.55 1.54
CA LYS A 39 7.46 6.91 0.88
C LYS A 39 6.23 6.71 1.76
N ARG A 40 6.28 5.81 2.76
CA ARG A 40 5.17 5.58 3.72
C ARG A 40 4.89 6.79 4.58
N THR A 41 5.95 7.43 5.10
CA THR A 41 5.81 8.62 5.94
C THR A 41 5.31 9.81 5.12
N LEU A 42 5.89 10.00 3.93
CA LEU A 42 5.46 11.07 3.02
C LEU A 42 4.02 10.89 2.56
N SER A 43 3.57 9.67 2.25
CA SER A 43 2.17 9.43 1.87
C SER A 43 1.18 9.80 2.97
N SER A 44 1.54 9.56 4.24
CA SER A 44 0.69 9.94 5.37
C SER A 44 0.58 11.45 5.53
N VAL A 45 1.69 12.18 5.41
CA VAL A 45 1.69 13.66 5.46
C VAL A 45 0.91 14.25 4.27
N VAL A 46 1.11 13.71 3.07
CA VAL A 46 0.39 14.14 1.86
C VAL A 46 -1.10 13.88 1.99
N GLN A 47 -1.50 12.73 2.54
CA GLN A 47 -2.89 12.39 2.78
C GLN A 47 -3.56 13.39 3.74
N VAL A 48 -2.98 13.62 4.92
CA VAL A 48 -3.53 14.58 5.90
C VAL A 48 -3.60 15.98 5.30
N LYS A 49 -2.58 16.39 4.54
CA LYS A 49 -2.57 17.67 3.84
C LYS A 49 -3.72 17.76 2.83
N SER A 50 -3.96 16.72 2.04
CA SER A 50 -5.08 16.64 1.10
C SER A 50 -6.43 16.73 1.82
N ASP A 51 -6.58 16.01 2.93
CA ASP A 51 -7.81 15.98 3.71
C ASP A 51 -8.13 17.38 4.28
N ILE A 52 -7.13 18.12 4.78
CA ILE A 52 -7.31 19.51 5.23
C ILE A 52 -7.81 20.40 4.10
N TYR A 53 -7.23 20.32 2.90
CA TYR A 53 -7.72 21.12 1.76
C TYR A 53 -9.16 20.75 1.41
N SER A 54 -9.52 19.47 1.43
CA SER A 54 -10.90 19.03 1.21
C SER A 54 -11.86 19.60 2.26
N LEU A 55 -11.47 19.64 3.53
CA LEU A 55 -12.27 20.23 4.61
C LEU A 55 -12.43 21.74 4.44
N VAL A 56 -11.36 22.46 4.06
CA VAL A 56 -11.43 23.91 3.80
C VAL A 56 -12.40 24.18 2.66
N VAL A 57 -12.31 23.44 1.54
CA VAL A 57 -13.25 23.59 0.43
C VAL A 57 -14.70 23.32 0.86
N ALA A 58 -14.92 22.30 1.69
CA ALA A 58 -16.26 22.01 2.22
C ALA A 58 -16.78 23.13 3.14
N GLN A 59 -15.93 23.71 3.99
CA GLN A 59 -16.27 24.84 4.84
C GLN A 59 -16.59 26.09 4.03
N GLU A 60 -15.79 26.40 3.02
CA GLU A 60 -16.03 27.53 2.11
C GLU A 60 -17.33 27.36 1.33
N SER A 61 -17.60 26.16 0.80
CA SER A 61 -18.88 25.84 0.15
C SER A 61 -20.06 26.04 1.09
N TYR A 62 -19.95 25.57 2.34
CA TYR A 62 -21.00 25.75 3.33
C TYR A 62 -21.21 27.23 3.68
N PHE A 63 -20.13 27.98 3.84
CA PHE A 63 -20.21 29.42 4.09
C PHE A 63 -20.85 30.17 2.91
N GLN A 64 -20.59 29.77 1.66
CA GLN A 64 -21.26 30.36 0.50
C GLN A 64 -22.78 30.16 0.53
N ASP A 65 -23.25 29.00 0.99
CA ASP A 65 -24.68 28.67 1.05
C ASP A 65 -25.39 29.30 2.26
N PHE A 66 -24.73 29.34 3.42
CA PHE A 66 -25.37 29.70 4.70
C PHE A 66 -24.81 30.97 5.37
N MET A 67 -23.76 31.58 4.81
CA MET A 67 -23.04 32.75 5.34
C MET A 67 -22.55 32.61 6.79
N ILE A 68 -22.44 31.37 7.30
CA ILE A 68 -22.01 31.04 8.65
C ILE A 68 -21.07 29.84 8.54
N TYR A 69 -19.94 29.84 9.26
CA TYR A 69 -19.07 28.67 9.28
C TYR A 69 -19.62 27.57 10.20
N PRO A 70 -19.45 26.28 9.88
CA PRO A 70 -19.96 25.19 10.73
C PRO A 70 -19.42 25.20 12.17
N ALA A 71 -18.20 25.71 12.39
CA ALA A 71 -17.62 25.82 13.73
C ALA A 71 -18.31 26.87 14.62
N GLU A 72 -19.03 27.82 14.01
CA GLU A 72 -19.77 28.87 14.69
C GLU A 72 -21.22 28.45 15.01
N MET A 73 -21.70 27.34 14.42
CA MET A 73 -22.94 26.70 14.87
C MET A 73 -22.73 26.08 16.25
N ARG A 74 -22.92 26.89 17.29
CA ARG A 74 -23.04 26.41 18.66
C ARG A 74 -24.22 25.44 18.73
N PRO A 75 -24.03 24.17 19.15
CA PRO A 75 -25.16 23.30 19.39
C PRO A 75 -25.94 23.86 20.58
N GLU A 76 -27.14 24.35 20.32
CA GLU A 76 -28.11 24.70 21.35
C GLU A 76 -28.43 23.40 22.11
N SER A 77 -28.05 23.32 23.39
CA SER A 77 -28.41 22.23 24.32
C SER A 77 -29.87 22.32 24.74
#